data_AF-A0A2M7CND6-F1
#
_entry.id   AF-A0A2M7CND6-F1
#
_cell.length_a   1.000
_cell.length_b   1.000
_cell.length_c   1.000
_cell.angle_alpha   90.00
_cell.angle_beta   90.00
_cell.angle_gamma   90.00
#
_symmetry.space_group_name_H-M   'P 1'
#
loop_
_entity.id
_entity.type
_entity.pdbx_description
1 polymer ?
#
loop_
_entity_poly.entity_id
_entity_poly.type
_entity_poly.pdbx_seq_one_letter_code
_entity_poly.pdbx_strand_id
1 'polypeptide(L)'
;ANLPLGATVETPVVVDGAGIHPVHVGALPEPIAELCRRETTVAQLCVDAAAEGSREKALQCLLLDPVITDIETAKKILDDYLVSYKEYLPQFWK
;
A
#
# COMPACT_ATOMS: atom_id res chain seq x y z
N ALA A 1 13.85 5.80 10.76
CA ALA A 1 13.09 6.21 11.96
C ALA A 1 11.82 6.94 11.51
N ASN A 2 10.91 7.30 12.42
CA ASN A 2 9.61 7.98 12.20
C ASN A 2 8.65 7.43 11.11
N LEU A 3 8.83 6.18 10.66
CA LEU A 3 7.83 5.40 9.92
C LEU A 3 7.32 4.23 10.78
N PRO A 4 6.12 3.68 10.51
CA PRO A 4 5.57 2.55 11.27
C PRO A 4 6.49 1.33 11.24
N LEU A 5 6.52 0.59 12.36
CA LEU A 5 7.21 -0.69 12.40
C LEU A 5 6.52 -1.68 11.46
N GLY A 6 7.32 -2.45 10.70
CA GLY A 6 6.81 -3.39 9.70
C GLY A 6 6.54 -2.78 8.32
N ALA A 7 6.66 -1.45 8.17
CA ALA A 7 6.60 -0.81 6.86
C ALA A 7 7.77 -1.27 5.97
N THR A 8 7.47 -1.67 4.74
CA THR A 8 8.48 -1.87 3.70
C THR A 8 9.03 -0.51 3.28
N VAL A 9 10.37 -0.39 3.23
CA VAL A 9 11.06 0.86 2.90
C VAL A 9 12.11 0.63 1.82
N GLU A 10 12.41 1.67 1.06
CA GLU A 10 13.54 1.71 0.14
C GLU A 10 14.63 2.60 0.75
N THR A 11 15.73 1.99 1.20
CA THR A 11 16.84 2.70 1.83
C THR A 11 18.19 2.19 1.31
N PRO A 12 19.28 2.96 1.45
CA PRO A 12 20.60 2.49 1.07
C PRO A 12 21.01 1.24 1.86
N VAL A 13 21.65 0.31 1.17
CA VAL A 13 22.20 -0.93 1.74
C VAL A 13 23.61 -1.17 1.18
N VAL A 14 24.47 -1.81 1.97
CA VAL A 14 25.72 -2.39 1.48
C VAL A 14 25.48 -3.88 1.30
N VAL A 15 25.90 -4.44 0.16
CA VAL A 15 25.75 -5.86 -0.14
C VAL A 15 27.13 -6.50 -0.31
N ASP A 16 27.37 -7.58 0.42
CA ASP A 16 28.60 -8.39 0.32
C ASP A 16 28.30 -9.89 0.44
N GLY A 17 29.35 -10.72 0.51
CA GLY A 17 29.20 -12.18 0.63
C GLY A 17 28.54 -12.66 1.93
N ALA A 18 28.41 -11.80 2.95
CA ALA A 18 27.72 -12.08 4.20
C ALA A 18 26.25 -11.61 4.18
N GLY A 19 25.80 -10.86 3.17
CA GLY A 19 24.39 -10.54 2.94
C GLY A 19 24.12 -9.05 2.72
N ILE A 20 22.94 -8.61 3.18
CA ILE A 20 22.44 -7.24 3.05
C ILE A 20 22.65 -6.51 4.38
N HIS A 21 23.37 -5.40 4.35
CA HIS A 21 23.70 -4.57 5.51
C HIS A 21 23.02 -3.21 5.39
N PRO A 22 21.92 -2.95 6.11
CA PRO A 22 21.21 -1.67 6.03
C PRO A 22 22.06 -0.51 6.53
N VAL A 23 22.03 0.62 5.80
CA VAL A 23 22.68 1.86 6.24
C VAL A 23 21.68 2.68 7.07
N HIS A 24 22.09 3.16 8.23
CA HIS A 24 21.22 3.98 9.07
C HIS A 24 20.98 5.36 8.44
N VAL A 25 19.71 5.67 8.14
CA VAL A 25 19.30 6.93 7.47
C VAL A 25 18.80 7.99 8.46
N GLY A 26 18.44 7.61 9.69
CA GLY A 26 17.85 8.53 10.67
C GLY A 26 16.35 8.77 10.46
N ALA A 27 15.87 9.94 10.88
CA ALA A 27 14.48 10.38 10.71
C ALA A 27 14.34 11.19 9.42
N LEU A 28 13.26 10.96 8.67
CA LEU A 28 12.89 11.81 7.55
C LEU A 28 12.37 13.16 8.06
N PRO A 29 12.52 14.25 7.30
CA PRO A 29 11.81 15.50 7.60
C PRO A 29 10.32 15.22 7.79
N GLU A 30 9.71 15.73 8.85
CA GLU A 30 8.36 15.30 9.27
C GLU A 30 7.30 15.40 8.17
N PRO A 31 7.23 16.47 7.35
CA PRO A 31 6.27 16.52 6.25
C PRO A 31 6.44 15.41 5.21
N ILE A 32 7.68 14.96 4.99
CA ILE A 32 7.99 13.85 4.07
C ILE A 32 7.59 12.52 4.71
N ALA A 33 7.82 12.37 6.02
CA ALA A 33 7.40 11.18 6.75
C ALA A 33 5.87 11.00 6.70
N GLU A 34 5.08 12.07 6.77
CA GLU A 34 3.62 11.99 6.66
C GLU A 34 3.15 11.51 5.28
N LEU A 35 3.81 11.97 4.21
CA LEU A 35 3.54 11.44 2.87
C LEU A 35 3.82 9.94 2.81
N CYS A 36 4.98 9.51 3.29
CA CYS A 36 5.34 8.09 3.33
C CYS A 36 4.39 7.25 4.20
N ARG A 37 3.89 7.77 5.33
CA ARG A 37 2.91 7.07 6.18
C ARG A 37 1.59 6.84 5.46
N ARG A 38 1.10 7.83 4.72
CA ARG A 38 -0.11 7.67 3.89
C ARG A 38 0.09 6.57 2.85
N GLU A 39 1.16 6.64 2.05
CA GLU A 39 1.41 5.65 0.99
C GLU A 39 1.64 4.24 1.55
N THR A 40 2.32 4.13 2.70
CA THR A 40 2.47 2.85 3.41
C THR A 40 1.10 2.27 3.81
N THR A 41 0.19 3.12 4.28
CA THR A 41 -1.16 2.70 4.67
C THR A 41 -1.99 2.26 3.46
N VAL A 42 -1.90 2.98 2.33
CA VAL A 42 -2.52 2.59 1.06
C VAL A 42 -2.04 1.20 0.64
N ALA A 43 -0.72 0.99 0.61
CA ALA A 43 -0.13 -0.29 0.24
C ALA A 43 -0.59 -1.44 1.16
N GLN A 44 -0.61 -1.20 2.48
CA GLN A 44 -1.08 -2.21 3.44
C GLN A 44 -2.57 -2.55 3.25
N LEU A 45 -3.43 -1.54 3.06
CA LEU A 45 -4.86 -1.76 2.78
C LEU A 45 -5.07 -2.57 1.49
N CYS A 46 -4.26 -2.31 0.45
CA CYS A 46 -4.28 -3.09 -0.79
C CYS A 46 -3.93 -4.56 -0.55
N VAL A 47 -2.84 -4.83 0.20
CA VAL A 47 -2.41 -6.18 0.56
C VAL A 47 -3.47 -6.90 1.38
N ASP A 48 -4.02 -6.25 2.41
CA ASP A 48 -5.04 -6.82 3.27
C ASP A 48 -6.32 -7.14 2.48
N ALA A 49 -6.76 -6.21 1.62
CA ALA A 49 -7.91 -6.42 0.75
C ALA A 49 -7.69 -7.62 -0.18
N ALA A 50 -6.51 -7.72 -0.79
CA ALA A 50 -6.16 -8.81 -1.68
C ALA A 50 -6.03 -10.14 -0.93
N ALA A 51 -5.50 -10.17 0.28
CA ALA A 51 -5.37 -11.39 1.07
C ALA A 51 -6.72 -11.90 1.60
N GLU A 52 -7.59 -10.99 2.04
CA GLU A 52 -8.86 -11.31 2.70
C GLU A 52 -10.06 -11.36 1.73
N GLY A 53 -9.94 -10.80 0.52
CA GLY A 53 -11.08 -10.60 -0.39
C GLY A 53 -12.02 -9.48 0.07
N SER A 54 -11.54 -8.53 0.88
CA SER A 54 -12.37 -7.47 1.47
C SER A 54 -12.59 -6.30 0.50
N ARG A 55 -13.82 -6.20 -0.03
CA ARG A 55 -14.25 -5.04 -0.82
C ARG A 55 -14.16 -3.72 -0.06
N GLU A 56 -14.44 -3.74 1.26
CA GLU A 56 -14.37 -2.54 2.09
C GLU A 56 -12.94 -2.00 2.20
N LYS A 57 -11.98 -2.89 2.50
CA LYS A 57 -10.55 -2.50 2.56
C LYS A 57 -10.04 -2.05 1.19
N ALA A 58 -10.48 -2.69 0.11
CA ALA A 58 -10.14 -2.27 -1.24
C ALA A 58 -10.67 -0.87 -1.56
N LEU A 59 -11.89 -0.54 -1.12
CA LEU A 59 -12.46 0.80 -1.28
C LEU A 59 -11.70 1.82 -0.43
N GLN A 60 -11.38 1.50 0.83
CA GLN A 60 -10.57 2.37 1.69
C GLN A 60 -9.18 2.66 1.08
N CYS A 61 -8.56 1.64 0.48
CA CYS A 61 -7.30 1.80 -0.26
C CYS A 61 -7.44 2.86 -1.36
N LEU A 62 -8.46 2.74 -2.22
CA LEU A 62 -8.70 3.70 -3.30
C LEU A 62 -9.01 5.10 -2.77
N LEU A 63 -9.81 5.22 -1.71
CA LEU A 63 -10.20 6.51 -1.14
C LEU A 63 -9.04 7.25 -0.46
N LEU A 64 -8.01 6.54 0.00
CA LEU A 64 -6.83 7.13 0.62
C LEU A 64 -5.77 7.54 -0.41
N ASP A 65 -5.83 6.99 -1.62
CA ASP A 65 -4.90 7.28 -2.70
C ASP A 65 -5.05 8.76 -3.17
N PRO A 66 -3.96 9.54 -3.24
CA PRO A 66 -4.01 10.96 -3.61
C PRO A 66 -4.57 11.25 -5.02
N VAL A 67 -4.59 10.27 -5.92
CA VAL A 67 -5.08 10.47 -7.29
C VAL A 67 -6.59 10.29 -7.42
N ILE A 68 -7.24 9.73 -6.40
CA ILE A 68 -8.69 9.55 -6.35
C ILE A 68 -9.31 10.76 -5.65
N THR A 69 -10.10 11.53 -6.38
CA THR A 69 -10.69 12.79 -5.89
C THR A 69 -12.20 12.73 -5.70
N ASP A 70 -12.84 11.62 -6.05
CA ASP A 70 -14.29 11.44 -5.98
C ASP A 70 -14.66 10.02 -5.49
N ILE A 71 -15.58 9.97 -4.51
CA ILE A 71 -15.98 8.72 -3.85
C ILE A 71 -16.76 7.81 -4.81
N GLU A 72 -17.63 8.38 -5.64
CA GLU A 72 -18.44 7.58 -6.58
C GLU A 72 -17.57 7.01 -7.70
N THR A 73 -16.57 7.76 -8.13
CA THR A 73 -15.54 7.29 -9.07
C THR A 73 -14.71 6.15 -8.46
N ALA A 74 -14.32 6.25 -7.18
CA ALA A 74 -13.60 5.17 -6.49
C ALA A 74 -14.39 3.85 -6.48
N LYS A 75 -15.70 3.92 -6.20
CA LYS A 75 -16.60 2.75 -6.21
C LYS A 75 -16.67 2.11 -7.60
N LYS A 76 -16.84 2.94 -8.65
CA LYS A 76 -16.88 2.45 -10.04
C LYS A 76 -15.57 1.79 -10.45
N ILE A 77 -14.43 2.41 -10.11
CA ILE A 77 -13.10 1.82 -10.37
C ILE A 77 -12.96 0.47 -9.67
N LEU A 78 -13.37 0.38 -8.40
CA LEU A 78 -13.30 -0.87 -7.65
C LEU A 78 -14.13 -1.97 -8.32
N ASP A 79 -15.37 -1.67 -8.68
CA ASP A 79 -16.26 -2.62 -9.33
C ASP A 79 -15.70 -3.06 -10.69
N ASP A 80 -15.22 -2.12 -11.50
CA ASP A 80 -14.60 -2.40 -12.79
C ASP A 80 -13.35 -3.28 -12.64
N TYR A 81 -12.48 -3.01 -11.67
CA TYR A 81 -11.29 -3.81 -11.40
C TYR A 81 -11.64 -5.23 -10.97
N LEU A 82 -12.57 -5.38 -10.02
CA LEU A 82 -12.94 -6.70 -9.52
C LEU A 82 -13.59 -7.56 -10.61
N VAL A 83 -14.41 -6.97 -11.48
CA VAL A 83 -15.04 -7.67 -12.61
C VAL A 83 -13.99 -8.01 -13.69
N SER A 84 -13.17 -7.03 -14.08
CA SER A 84 -12.17 -7.20 -15.14
C SER A 84 -11.11 -8.24 -14.78
N TYR A 85 -10.70 -8.27 -13.51
CA TYR A 85 -9.67 -9.19 -13.01
C TYR A 85 -10.25 -10.36 -12.21
N LYS A 86 -11.53 -10.68 -12.40
CA LYS A 86 -12.25 -11.71 -11.64
C LYS A 86 -11.53 -13.07 -11.58
N GLU A 87 -10.93 -13.49 -12.69
CA GLU A 87 -10.17 -14.75 -12.77
C GLU A 87 -8.93 -14.76 -11.87
N TYR A 88 -8.29 -13.60 -11.68
CA TYR A 88 -7.08 -13.43 -10.87
C TYR A 88 -7.35 -13.08 -9.41
N LEU A 89 -8.61 -12.76 -9.08
CA LEU A 89 -9.03 -12.32 -7.75
C LEU A 89 -10.10 -13.25 -7.14
N PRO A 90 -9.90 -14.59 -7.14
CA PRO A 90 -10.93 -15.55 -6.73
C PRO A 90 -11.47 -15.31 -5.31
N GLN A 91 -10.65 -14.79 -4.40
CA GLN A 91 -11.01 -14.48 -3.01
C GLN A 91 -12.12 -13.43 -2.85
N PHE A 92 -12.35 -12.56 -3.83
CA PHE A 92 -13.43 -11.56 -3.80
C PHE A 92 -14.79 -12.11 -4.30
N TRP A 93 -14.79 -13.36 -4.78
CA TRP A 93 -15.93 -14.00 -5.44
C TRP A 93 -16.29 -15.35 -4.81
N LYS A 94 -15.70 -15.66 -3.65
CA LYS A 94 -16.09 -16.80 -2.82
C LYS A 94 -17.38 -16.51 -2.05
#